data_AF-A0A920UCA9-F1
#
_entry.id   AF-A0A920UCA9-F1
#
_cell.length_a   1.000
_cell.length_b   1.000
_cell.length_c   1.000
_cell.angle_alpha   90.00
_cell.angle_beta   90.00
_cell.angle_gamma   90.00
#
_symmetry.space_group_name_H-M   'P 1'
#
loop_
_entity.id
_entity.type
_entity.pdbx_description
1 polymer ?
#
loop_
_entity_poly.entity_id
_entity_poly.type
_entity_poly.pdbx_seq_one_letter_code
_entity_poly.pdbx_strand_id
1 'polypeptide(L)'
;MMRFHPWAWRPGTLPGMGAAEWLHDLVNTKRPLEEKMALFWHGIFATGVSKVDPYDDVMDMIVKFRHKGMGDFRELLLEMAKDPAMIYWLDNNDNHADAVNENWGPELLELFSMGVGKFHRR
;
A
#
# COMPACT_ATOMS: atom_id res chain seq x y z
N MET A 1 7.15 -17.66 25.96
CA MET A 1 7.83 -16.38 25.67
C MET A 1 8.53 -16.52 24.33
N MET A 2 8.01 -15.89 23.26
CA MET A 2 8.75 -15.79 22.00
C MET A 2 9.93 -14.84 22.20
N ARG A 3 11.11 -15.27 21.78
CA ARG A 3 12.36 -14.50 21.90
C ARG A 3 12.37 -13.44 20.81
N PHE A 4 12.66 -12.19 21.17
CA PHE A 4 12.80 -11.11 20.19
C PHE A 4 13.97 -11.40 19.26
N HIS A 5 13.68 -11.60 17.97
CA HIS A 5 14.66 -11.81 16.92
C HIS A 5 14.66 -10.58 15.99
N PRO A 6 15.71 -9.73 16.03
CA PRO A 6 15.73 -8.47 15.28
C PRO A 6 15.62 -8.63 13.77
N TRP A 7 16.05 -9.78 13.23
CA TRP A 7 15.94 -10.12 11.80
C TRP A 7 14.53 -10.59 11.40
N ALA A 8 13.67 -10.93 12.37
CA ALA A 8 12.26 -11.26 12.16
C ALA A 8 11.35 -10.04 12.33
N TRP A 9 11.90 -8.89 12.75
CA TRP A 9 11.17 -7.63 12.92
C TRP A 9 11.01 -6.85 11.61
N ARG A 10 11.78 -7.20 10.56
CA ARG A 10 11.54 -6.83 9.16
C ARG A 10 12.13 -7.89 8.25
N PRO A 11 11.48 -9.04 8.09
CA PRO A 11 11.95 -10.11 7.23
C PRO A 11 11.51 -9.79 5.79
N GLY A 12 11.91 -8.61 5.28
CA GLY A 12 11.53 -8.10 3.95
C GLY A 12 11.91 -9.02 2.79
N THR A 13 12.80 -9.98 3.05
CA THR A 13 13.36 -10.94 2.09
C THR A 13 12.96 -12.39 2.35
N LEU A 14 12.19 -12.70 3.41
CA LEU A 14 11.73 -14.07 3.67
C LEU A 14 10.28 -14.25 3.20
N PRO A 15 10.03 -15.11 2.20
CA PRO A 15 8.69 -15.33 1.67
C PRO A 15 7.71 -15.68 2.79
N GLY A 16 6.66 -14.88 2.95
CA GLY A 16 5.56 -15.13 3.87
C GLY A 16 5.75 -14.69 5.33
N MET A 17 6.94 -14.24 5.75
CA MET A 17 7.13 -13.80 7.15
C MET A 17 6.54 -12.42 7.44
N GLY A 18 6.52 -11.57 6.43
CA GLY A 18 5.97 -10.24 6.54
C GLY A 18 4.50 -10.19 6.97
N ALA A 19 3.65 -11.00 6.34
CA ALA A 19 2.24 -11.08 6.70
C ALA A 19 2.04 -11.61 8.13
N ALA A 20 2.94 -12.48 8.60
CA ALA A 20 2.92 -12.98 9.97
C ALA A 20 3.32 -11.90 10.98
N GLU A 21 4.24 -11.00 10.63
CA GLU A 21 4.62 -9.83 11.44
C GLU A 21 3.42 -8.88 11.61
N TRP A 22 2.79 -8.46 10.50
CA TRP A 22 1.64 -7.57 10.59
C TRP A 22 0.45 -8.24 11.30
N LEU A 23 0.24 -9.55 11.11
CA LEU A 23 -0.77 -10.31 11.85
C LEU A 23 -0.48 -10.32 13.36
N HIS A 24 0.79 -10.47 13.76
CA HIS A 24 1.18 -10.38 15.16
C HIS A 24 0.86 -8.98 15.73
N ASP A 25 1.12 -7.91 14.98
CA ASP A 25 0.76 -6.55 15.38
C ASP A 25 -0.76 -6.35 15.50
N LEU A 26 -1.53 -6.84 14.52
CA LEU A 26 -2.99 -6.79 14.51
C LEU A 26 -3.60 -7.43 15.77
N VAL A 27 -3.00 -8.52 16.27
CA VAL A 27 -3.47 -9.24 17.46
C VAL A 27 -2.98 -8.59 18.76
N ASN A 28 -1.75 -8.07 18.80
CA ASN A 28 -1.10 -7.63 20.04
C ASN A 28 -1.06 -6.10 20.24
N THR A 29 -1.55 -5.31 19.28
CA THR A 29 -1.51 -3.85 19.36
C THR A 29 -2.31 -3.30 20.55
N LYS A 30 -1.81 -2.20 21.13
CA LYS A 30 -2.57 -1.36 22.08
C LYS A 30 -3.49 -0.35 21.38
N ARG A 31 -3.39 -0.24 20.05
CA ARG A 31 -4.10 0.73 19.21
C ARG A 31 -4.93 0.01 18.14
N PRO A 32 -5.97 -0.75 18.53
CA PRO A 32 -6.73 -1.61 17.61
C PRO A 32 -7.47 -0.83 16.52
N LEU A 33 -7.83 0.43 16.76
CA LEU A 33 -8.46 1.28 15.74
C LEU A 33 -7.50 1.55 14.57
N GLU A 34 -6.25 1.86 14.88
CA GLU A 34 -5.23 2.18 13.88
C GLU A 34 -4.95 0.99 12.97
N GLU A 35 -4.75 -0.20 13.56
CA GLU A 35 -4.51 -1.42 12.78
C GLU A 35 -5.74 -1.85 11.96
N LYS A 36 -6.96 -1.65 12.48
CA LYS A 36 -8.19 -1.89 11.71
C LYS A 36 -8.33 -0.93 10.53
N MET A 37 -7.98 0.35 10.71
CA MET A 37 -7.99 1.32 9.63
C MET A 37 -6.92 0.98 8.58
N ALA A 38 -5.73 0.57 9.01
CA ALA A 38 -4.69 0.10 8.10
C ALA A 38 -5.16 -1.12 7.28
N LEU A 39 -5.81 -2.09 7.93
CA LEU A 39 -6.37 -3.26 7.26
C LEU A 39 -7.48 -2.89 6.28
N PHE A 40 -8.37 -1.97 6.67
CA PHE A 40 -9.43 -1.45 5.80
C PHE A 40 -8.86 -0.80 4.54
N TRP A 41 -7.88 0.10 4.68
CA TRP A 41 -7.27 0.80 3.55
C TRP A 41 -6.44 -0.12 2.68
N HIS A 42 -5.74 -1.10 3.26
CA HIS A 42 -5.03 -2.12 2.49
C HIS A 42 -6.00 -2.98 1.66
N GLY A 43 -7.23 -3.21 2.13
CA GLY A 43 -8.27 -3.86 1.33
C GLY A 43 -8.79 -3.03 0.17
N ILE A 44 -8.77 -1.69 0.28
CA ILE A 44 -9.16 -0.77 -0.79
C ILE A 44 -8.03 -0.62 -1.80
N PHE A 45 -6.82 -0.29 -1.33
CA PHE A 45 -5.61 -0.18 -2.11
C PHE A 45 -4.87 -1.52 -2.13
N ALA A 46 -5.55 -2.56 -2.64
CA ALA A 46 -5.04 -3.92 -2.61
C ALA A 46 -3.80 -4.05 -3.51
N THR A 47 -2.62 -4.18 -2.88
CA THR A 47 -1.37 -4.55 -3.55
C THR A 47 -0.98 -5.97 -3.17
N GLY A 48 -0.61 -6.77 -4.16
CA GLY A 48 -0.19 -8.16 -3.96
C GLY A 48 1.33 -8.29 -3.92
N VAL A 49 1.85 -8.93 -2.87
CA VAL A 49 3.29 -9.28 -2.74
C VAL A 49 3.77 -10.10 -3.93
N SER A 50 2.89 -10.91 -4.54
CA SER A 50 3.19 -11.72 -5.73
C SER A 50 3.57 -10.90 -6.96
N LYS A 51 3.22 -9.60 -6.97
CA LYS A 51 3.58 -8.67 -8.05
C LYS A 51 4.68 -7.73 -7.58
N VAL A 52 4.57 -7.14 -6.39
CA VAL A 52 5.47 -6.07 -5.94
C VAL A 52 6.92 -6.54 -5.72
N ASP A 53 7.17 -7.83 -5.41
CA ASP A 53 8.47 -8.48 -5.19
C ASP A 53 9.15 -8.18 -3.83
N PRO A 54 9.53 -6.93 -3.44
CA PRO A 54 9.93 -6.63 -2.06
C PRO A 54 8.74 -6.51 -1.11
N TYR A 55 8.77 -7.26 -0.01
CA TYR A 55 7.76 -7.14 1.04
C TYR A 55 7.88 -5.82 1.83
N ASP A 56 9.06 -5.20 1.84
CA ASP A 56 9.33 -3.94 2.55
C ASP A 56 8.45 -2.79 2.03
N ASP A 57 8.19 -2.72 0.72
CA ASP A 57 7.34 -1.68 0.13
C ASP A 57 5.88 -1.80 0.59
N VAL A 58 5.39 -3.03 0.78
CA VAL A 58 4.04 -3.29 1.30
C VAL A 58 3.95 -2.90 2.77
N MET A 59 4.99 -3.13 3.57
CA MET A 59 5.03 -2.67 4.97
C MET A 59 5.09 -1.17 5.09
N ASP A 60 5.86 -0.50 4.25
CA ASP A 60 5.91 0.96 4.21
C ASP A 60 4.53 1.54 3.83
N MET A 61 3.79 0.88 2.92
CA MET A 61 2.40 1.22 2.62
C MET A 61 1.48 1.08 3.85
N ILE A 62 1.62 -0.02 4.62
CA ILE A 62 0.88 -0.23 5.88
C ILE A 62 1.20 0.87 6.90
N VAL A 63 2.47 1.25 7.04
CA VAL A 63 2.90 2.35 7.91
C VAL A 63 2.25 3.67 7.48
N LYS A 64 2.18 3.96 6.17
CA LYS A 64 1.48 5.15 5.65
C LYS A 64 -0.01 5.13 6.03
N PHE A 65 -0.68 3.97 5.97
CA PHE A 65 -2.06 3.86 6.43
C PHE A 65 -2.22 4.09 7.93
N ARG A 66 -1.29 3.60 8.76
CA ARG A 66 -1.31 3.86 10.22
C ARG A 66 -1.21 5.36 10.51
N HIS A 67 -0.38 6.09 9.76
CA HIS A 67 -0.17 7.52 9.96
C HIS A 67 -1.28 8.41 9.36
N LYS A 68 -1.75 8.11 8.15
CA LYS A 68 -2.66 8.98 7.39
C LYS A 68 -4.07 8.43 7.21
N GLY A 69 -4.32 7.17 7.56
CA GLY A 69 -5.59 6.49 7.31
C GLY A 69 -6.79 7.04 8.09
N MET A 70 -6.56 7.82 9.14
CA MET A 70 -7.62 8.55 9.88
C MET A 70 -7.70 10.04 9.51
N GLY A 71 -6.87 10.49 8.57
CA GLY A 71 -6.78 11.88 8.14
C GLY A 71 -7.63 12.19 6.91
N ASP A 72 -7.19 13.19 6.15
CA ASP A 72 -7.85 13.58 4.92
C ASP A 72 -7.64 12.56 3.80
N PHE A 73 -8.73 12.18 3.12
CA PHE A 73 -8.68 11.17 2.06
C PHE A 73 -7.87 11.63 0.84
N ARG A 74 -7.90 12.93 0.50
CA ARG A 74 -7.11 13.45 -0.63
C ARG A 74 -5.63 13.37 -0.31
N GLU A 75 -5.21 13.66 0.91
CA GLU A 75 -3.81 13.46 1.32
C GLU A 75 -3.40 11.99 1.28
N LEU A 76 -4.27 11.09 1.74
CA LEU A 76 -4.01 9.66 1.68
C LEU A 76 -3.85 9.18 0.23
N LEU A 77 -4.75 9.59 -0.65
CA LEU A 77 -4.70 9.24 -2.07
C LEU A 77 -3.43 9.77 -2.75
N LEU A 78 -2.99 10.98 -2.39
CA LEU A 78 -1.75 11.56 -2.91
C LEU A 78 -0.48 10.83 -2.41
N GLU A 79 -0.49 10.27 -1.20
CA GLU A 79 0.59 9.42 -0.73
C GLU A 79 0.61 8.08 -1.47
N MET A 80 -0.56 7.46 -1.67
CA MET A 80 -0.68 6.22 -2.43
C MET A 80 -0.27 6.41 -3.90
N ALA A 81 -0.53 7.59 -4.47
CA ALA A 81 -0.09 7.95 -5.81
C ALA A 81 1.44 7.96 -6.01
N LYS A 82 2.21 8.01 -4.92
CA LYS A 82 3.68 8.06 -4.92
C LYS A 82 4.30 6.81 -4.29
N ASP A 83 3.46 5.88 -3.84
CA ASP A 83 3.90 4.69 -3.15
C ASP A 83 4.51 3.68 -4.14
N PRO A 84 5.71 3.14 -3.87
CA PRO A 84 6.38 2.22 -4.80
C PRO A 84 5.57 0.94 -5.02
N ALA A 85 4.89 0.41 -4.00
CA ALA A 85 4.05 -0.77 -4.14
C ALA A 85 2.86 -0.48 -5.07
N MET A 86 2.25 0.71 -4.98
CA MET A 86 1.15 1.10 -5.87
C MET A 86 1.61 1.40 -7.30
N ILE A 87 2.77 2.03 -7.48
CA ILE A 87 3.35 2.28 -8.81
C ILE A 87 3.61 0.97 -9.53
N TYR A 88 4.19 -0.01 -8.83
CA TYR A 88 4.45 -1.34 -9.38
C TYR A 88 3.14 -2.11 -9.63
N TRP A 89 2.18 -2.05 -8.69
CA TRP A 89 0.91 -2.76 -8.80
C TRP A 89 0.12 -2.40 -10.06
N LEU A 90 0.13 -1.12 -10.43
CA LEU A 90 -0.58 -0.58 -11.59
C LEU A 90 0.28 -0.52 -12.86
N ASP A 91 1.41 -1.23 -12.91
CA ASP A 91 2.34 -1.28 -14.06
C ASP A 91 2.84 0.10 -14.51
N ASN A 92 2.85 1.09 -13.62
CA ASN A 92 3.34 2.44 -13.91
C ASN A 92 4.87 2.56 -13.76
N ASN A 93 5.56 1.42 -13.61
CA ASN A 93 7.02 1.34 -13.55
C ASN A 93 7.67 1.57 -14.93
N ASP A 94 6.91 1.43 -16.02
CA ASP A 94 7.39 1.68 -17.38
C ASP A 94 7.26 3.17 -17.81
N ASN A 95 7.17 4.09 -16.85
CA ASN A 95 7.07 5.52 -17.12
C ASN A 95 8.48 6.10 -17.36
N HIS A 96 8.76 6.56 -18.58
CA HIS A 96 10.10 7.00 -18.99
C HIS A 96 10.09 8.52 -19.29
N ALA A 97 11.23 9.19 -19.13
CA ALA A 97 11.30 10.65 -19.29
C ALA A 97 10.94 11.14 -20.72
N ASP A 98 11.04 10.26 -21.71
CA ASP A 98 10.67 10.44 -23.11
C ASP A 98 9.21 10.06 -23.42
N ALA A 99 8.52 9.35 -22.52
CA ALA A 99 7.12 8.95 -22.64
C ALA A 99 6.42 9.02 -21.27
N VAL A 100 6.03 10.24 -20.88
CA VAL A 100 5.30 10.48 -19.62
C VAL A 100 3.93 9.81 -19.67
N ASN A 101 3.65 8.93 -18.72
CA ASN A 101 2.33 8.30 -18.56
C ASN A 101 1.30 9.31 -18.03
N GLU A 102 0.63 10.01 -18.93
CA GLU A 102 -0.47 10.95 -18.62
C GLU A 102 -1.70 10.27 -18.02
N ASN A 103 -1.84 8.95 -18.17
CA ASN A 103 -3.02 8.22 -17.72
C ASN A 103 -2.97 7.89 -16.22
N TRP A 104 -1.81 7.97 -15.58
CA TRP A 104 -1.64 7.62 -14.17
C TRP A 104 -2.62 8.35 -13.23
N GLY A 105 -2.68 9.67 -13.33
CA GLY A 105 -3.53 10.49 -12.46
C GLY A 105 -5.02 10.18 -12.66
N PRO A 106 -5.52 10.18 -13.91
CA PRO A 106 -6.88 9.77 -14.23
C PRO A 106 -7.25 8.35 -13.79
N GLU A 107 -6.40 7.35 -14.08
CA GLU A 107 -6.65 5.94 -13.72
C GLU A 107 -6.71 5.74 -12.21
N LEU A 108 -5.81 6.37 -11.45
CA LEU A 108 -5.83 6.32 -9.99
C LEU A 108 -7.13 6.91 -9.42
N LEU A 109 -7.56 8.06 -9.94
CA LEU A 109 -8.81 8.70 -9.50
C LEU A 109 -10.03 7.85 -9.88
N GLU A 110 -10.04 7.22 -11.05
CA GLU A 110 -11.11 6.34 -11.49
C GLU A 110 -11.23 5.09 -10.60
N LEU A 111 -10.10 4.45 -10.30
CA LEU A 111 -10.05 3.21 -9.52
C LEU A 111 -10.42 3.42 -8.05
N PHE A 112 -9.96 4.51 -7.43
CA PHE A 112 -10.02 4.67 -5.97
C PHE A 112 -10.88 5.84 -5.48
N SER A 113 -11.41 6.70 -6.36
CA SER A 113 -12.20 7.86 -5.92
C SER A 113 -13.54 8.05 -6.64
N MET A 114 -13.55 8.10 -7.97
CA MET A 114 -14.71 8.53 -8.76
C MET A 114 -15.57 7.37 -9.29
N GLY A 115 -15.01 6.17 -9.30
CA GLY A 115 -15.61 4.95 -9.84
C GLY A 115 -15.36 4.77 -11.34
N VAL A 116 -15.29 3.50 -11.76
CA VAL A 116 -15.02 3.06 -13.14
C VAL A 116 -16.06 3.63 -14.12
N GLY A 117 -15.59 4.19 -15.24
CA GLY A 117 -16.40 4.67 -16.36
C GLY A 117 -16.53 6.19 -16.51
N LYS A 118 -15.79 7.00 -15.73
CA LYS A 118 -15.89 8.48 -15.80
C LYS A 118 -14.83 9.18 -16.66
N PHE A 119 -13.72 8.51 -16.97
CA PHE A 119 -12.73 8.99 -17.94
C PHE A 119 -12.94 8.31 -19.30
N HIS A 120 -13.96 8.76 -20.04
CA HIS A 120 -13.96 8.59 -21.50
C HIS A 120 -13.44 9.91 -22.09
N ARG A 121 -12.19 9.94 -22.57
CA ARG A 121 -11.76 11.04 -23.45
C ARG A 121 -12.68 11.00 -24.68
N ARG A 122 -13.43 12.07 -24.92
CA ARG A 122 -13.95 12.36 -26.26
C ARG A 122 -12.83 12.86 -27.15
#